data_AF-A0A9P1KAN8-F1
#
_entry.id   AF-A0A9P1KAN8-F1
#
_cell.length_a   1.000
_cell.length_b   1.000
_cell.length_c   1.000
_cell.angle_alpha   90.00
_cell.angle_beta   90.00
_cell.angle_gamma   90.00
#
_symmetry.space_group_name_H-M   'P 1'
#
loop_
_entity.id
_entity.type
_entity.pdbx_description
1 polymer ?
#
loop_
_entity_poly.entity_id
_entity_poly.type
_entity_poly.pdbx_seq_one_letter_code
_entity_poly.pdbx_strand_id
1 'polypeptide(L)'
;MLCSTTSILTSVDGFVKLSVEILFKVSYNRDQEDNAVDETQTFGKLIRQARKDRGYSQRELAGLLGVDFTYLSKLENDRADYAPKEEVIRGLARNLGIDEEELIFLAGRIPHHYENFLKQNNREITALFRRLQENPNFAKQVFDAASGKDK
;
A
#
# COMPACT_ATOMS: atom_id res chain seq x y z
N MET A 1 16.09 -8.07 -44.21
CA MET A 1 15.75 -6.98 -43.28
C MET A 1 14.92 -7.57 -42.15
N LEU A 2 15.53 -7.84 -41.01
CA LEU A 2 14.83 -8.36 -39.83
C LEU A 2 14.25 -7.18 -39.05
N CYS A 3 12.94 -7.19 -38.87
CA CYS A 3 12.20 -6.31 -37.98
C CYS A 3 12.46 -6.79 -36.54
N SER A 4 13.09 -5.95 -35.71
CA SER A 4 13.36 -6.25 -34.31
C SER A 4 12.22 -5.70 -33.45
N THR A 5 11.47 -6.61 -32.85
CA THR A 5 10.44 -6.35 -31.85
C THR A 5 11.09 -5.85 -30.55
N THR A 6 10.77 -4.63 -30.12
CA THR A 6 11.13 -4.18 -28.76
C THR A 6 9.97 -4.46 -27.79
N SER A 7 10.10 -5.61 -27.13
CA SER A 7 9.77 -5.92 -25.73
C SER A 7 8.61 -5.16 -25.07
N ILE A 8 7.47 -5.85 -24.98
CA ILE A 8 6.39 -5.57 -24.03
C ILE A 8 6.94 -5.85 -22.62
N LEU A 9 7.05 -4.82 -21.79
CA LEU A 9 7.36 -4.94 -20.36
C LEU A 9 6.15 -5.55 -19.64
N THR A 10 6.19 -6.86 -19.47
CA THR A 10 5.39 -7.59 -18.47
C THR A 10 5.98 -7.31 -17.09
N SER A 11 5.34 -6.49 -16.26
CA SER A 11 5.53 -6.59 -14.81
C SER A 11 4.20 -6.52 -14.08
N VAL A 12 3.95 -7.58 -13.30
CA VAL A 12 2.85 -7.75 -12.35
C VAL A 12 2.81 -6.60 -11.32
N ASP A 13 3.90 -5.84 -11.18
CA ASP A 13 4.03 -4.69 -10.28
C ASP A 13 3.08 -3.53 -10.61
N GLY A 14 2.78 -3.29 -11.90
CA GLY A 14 1.89 -2.20 -12.30
C GLY A 14 0.41 -2.48 -11.96
N PHE A 15 0.01 -3.76 -12.05
CA PHE A 15 -1.36 -4.19 -11.79
C PHE A 15 -1.69 -4.18 -10.29
N VAL A 16 -0.74 -4.58 -9.44
CA VAL A 16 -0.89 -4.50 -7.97
C VAL A 16 -0.95 -3.05 -7.51
N LYS A 17 -0.09 -2.17 -8.04
CA LYS A 17 -0.04 -0.75 -7.66
C LYS A 17 -1.35 -0.02 -7.94
N LEU A 18 -1.93 -0.19 -9.14
CA LEU A 18 -3.21 0.43 -9.49
C LEU A 18 -4.38 -0.16 -8.70
N SER A 19 -4.35 -1.49 -8.44
CA SER A 19 -5.42 -2.17 -7.70
C SER A 19 -5.45 -1.78 -6.22
N VAL A 20 -4.28 -1.60 -5.60
CA VAL A 20 -4.18 -1.16 -4.19
C VAL A 20 -4.56 0.32 -4.05
N GLU A 21 -4.15 1.18 -4.99
CA GLU A 21 -4.54 2.60 -4.98
C GLU A 21 -6.07 2.78 -5.13
N ILE A 22 -6.71 1.97 -5.97
CA ILE A 22 -8.16 1.97 -6.13
C ILE A 22 -8.85 1.44 -4.87
N LEU A 23 -8.35 0.36 -4.25
CA LEU A 23 -8.91 -0.19 -3.01
C LEU A 23 -8.83 0.84 -1.87
N PHE A 24 -7.73 1.58 -1.79
CA PHE A 24 -7.52 2.63 -0.79
C PHE A 24 -8.49 3.80 -0.98
N LYS A 25 -8.69 4.26 -2.22
CA LYS A 25 -9.67 5.31 -2.55
C LYS A 25 -11.11 4.92 -2.20
N VAL A 26 -11.45 3.63 -2.29
CA VAL A 26 -12.79 3.15 -1.92
C VAL A 26 -12.97 3.06 -0.39
N SER A 27 -11.92 2.73 0.37
CA SER A 27 -11.98 2.60 1.83
C SER A 27 -11.97 3.95 2.58
N TYR A 28 -11.21 4.94 2.09
CA TYR A 28 -11.00 6.22 2.78
C TYR A 28 -12.18 7.22 2.69
N ASN A 29 -13.14 7.01 1.77
CA ASN A 29 -14.23 7.95 1.48
C ASN A 29 -15.52 7.71 2.30
N ARG A 30 -15.45 7.26 3.56
CA ARG A 30 -16.67 6.92 4.31
C ARG A 30 -17.12 7.90 5.40
N ASP A 31 -16.28 8.76 6.01
CA ASP A 31 -16.72 9.40 7.28
C ASP A 31 -16.30 10.88 7.57
N GLN A 32 -15.86 11.75 6.64
CA GLN A 32 -15.67 13.19 7.00
C GLN A 32 -16.03 14.22 5.91
N GLU A 33 -17.06 15.03 6.21
CA GLU A 33 -17.41 16.33 5.63
C GLU A 33 -16.71 17.42 6.47
N ASP A 34 -16.15 18.45 5.83
CA ASP A 34 -15.38 19.58 6.40
C ASP A 34 -13.94 19.31 6.87
N ASN A 35 -13.01 19.19 5.91
CA ASN A 35 -11.71 19.89 5.85
C ASN A 35 -11.06 19.53 4.50
N ALA A 36 -10.43 20.48 3.80
CA ALA A 36 -9.81 20.22 2.51
C ALA A 36 -8.67 19.18 2.64
N VAL A 37 -8.98 17.90 2.41
CA VAL A 37 -8.04 16.78 2.51
C VAL A 37 -7.08 16.84 1.33
N ASP A 38 -5.79 16.96 1.61
CA ASP A 38 -4.70 16.80 0.64
C ASP A 38 -4.89 15.48 -0.11
N GLU A 39 -5.08 15.57 -1.43
CA GLU A 39 -5.28 14.43 -2.31
C GLU A 39 -4.17 13.39 -2.09
N THR A 40 -4.61 12.20 -1.67
CA THR A 40 -3.86 10.95 -1.46
C THR A 40 -2.64 11.05 -0.52
N GLN A 41 -2.87 10.73 0.75
CA GLN A 41 -1.78 10.40 1.68
C GLN A 41 -0.97 9.22 1.10
N THR A 42 0.26 9.48 0.66
CA THR A 42 1.17 8.44 0.15
C THR A 42 1.93 7.77 1.30
N PHE A 43 2.55 6.62 1.04
CA PHE A 43 3.45 5.96 1.98
C PHE A 43 4.52 6.93 2.52
N GLY A 44 5.22 7.65 1.64
CA GLY A 44 6.26 8.59 2.02
C GLY A 44 5.73 9.76 2.86
N LYS A 45 4.61 10.36 2.46
CA LYS A 45 3.95 11.44 3.19
C LYS A 45 3.52 10.98 4.60
N LEU A 46 2.90 9.81 4.72
CA LEU A 46 2.43 9.26 6.00
C LEU A 46 3.59 9.05 6.98
N ILE A 47 4.65 8.34 6.57
CA ILE A 47 5.79 8.08 7.47
C ILE A 47 6.53 9.37 7.84
N ARG A 48 6.61 10.34 6.92
CA ARG A 48 7.24 11.64 7.18
C ARG A 48 6.46 12.43 8.22
N GLN A 49 5.14 12.46 8.10
CA GLN A 49 4.27 13.14 9.04
C GLN A 49 4.37 12.49 10.42
N ALA A 50 4.16 11.17 10.50
CA ALA A 50 4.24 10.45 11.77
C ALA A 50 5.63 10.54 12.43
N ARG A 51 6.72 10.55 11.66
CA ARG A 51 8.07 10.77 12.20
C ARG A 51 8.19 12.13 12.89
N LYS A 52 7.67 13.20 12.24
CA LYS A 52 7.70 14.55 12.81
C LYS A 52 6.83 14.65 14.06
N ASP A 53 5.67 14.01 14.07
CA ASP A 53 4.76 13.99 15.22
C ASP A 53 5.39 13.29 16.44
N ARG A 54 6.25 12.29 16.18
CA ARG A 54 7.09 11.63 17.20
C ARG A 54 8.31 12.44 17.64
N GLY A 55 8.61 13.56 16.98
CA GLY A 55 9.78 14.39 17.26
C GLY A 55 11.11 13.82 16.78
N TYR A 56 11.11 12.76 15.97
CA TYR A 56 12.34 12.15 15.47
C TYR A 56 12.93 12.95 14.30
N SER A 57 14.26 13.10 14.30
CA SER A 57 15.02 13.38 13.09
C SER A 57 15.06 12.15 12.18
N GLN A 58 15.39 12.35 10.90
CA GLN A 58 15.58 11.22 9.97
C GLN A 58 16.73 10.30 10.41
N ARG A 59 17.79 10.85 11.02
CA ARG A 59 18.92 10.05 11.49
C ARG A 59 18.55 9.15 12.67
N GLU A 60 17.74 9.67 13.60
CA GLU A 60 17.26 8.88 14.73
C GLU A 60 16.36 7.73 14.26
N LEU A 61 15.36 8.02 13.43
CA LEU A 61 14.49 6.96 12.92
C LEU A 61 15.27 5.94 12.06
N ALA A 62 16.18 6.39 11.21
CA ALA A 62 17.02 5.50 10.42
C ALA A 62 17.90 4.60 11.31
N GLY A 63 18.44 5.14 12.40
CA GLY A 63 19.18 4.38 13.41
C GLY A 63 18.33 3.32 14.10
N LEU A 64 17.10 3.65 14.49
CA LEU A 64 16.14 2.70 15.07
C LEU A 64 15.78 1.55 14.10
N LEU A 65 15.77 1.84 12.81
CA LEU A 65 15.47 0.88 11.75
C LEU A 65 16.70 0.08 11.28
N GLY A 66 17.91 0.48 11.67
CA GLY A 66 19.15 -0.09 11.15
C GLY A 66 19.37 0.14 9.65
N VAL A 67 18.84 1.25 9.10
CA VAL A 67 18.97 1.60 7.68
C VAL A 67 19.73 2.92 7.50
N ASP A 68 20.17 3.19 6.28
CA ASP A 68 20.81 4.47 5.96
C ASP A 68 19.78 5.62 5.92
N PHE A 69 20.14 6.79 6.47
CA PHE A 69 19.23 7.94 6.51
C PHE A 69 18.87 8.49 5.12
N THR A 70 19.76 8.33 4.12
CA THR A 70 19.45 8.72 2.73
C THR A 70 18.39 7.81 2.13
N TYR A 71 18.37 6.53 2.52
CA TYR A 71 17.31 5.61 2.14
C TYR A 71 15.97 6.01 2.76
N LEU A 72 15.93 6.28 4.07
CA LEU A 72 14.72 6.81 4.73
C LEU A 72 14.25 8.12 4.08
N SER A 73 15.18 9.02 3.74
CA SER A 73 14.85 10.27 3.06
C SER A 73 14.25 10.04 1.66
N LYS A 74 14.73 9.05 0.90
CA LYS A 74 14.11 8.67 -0.38
C LYS A 74 12.69 8.14 -0.18
N LEU A 75 12.46 7.31 0.85
CA LEU A 75 11.13 6.81 1.19
C LEU A 75 10.16 7.95 1.53
N GLU A 76 10.56 8.86 2.41
CA GLU A 76 9.74 10.01 2.86
C GLU A 76 9.40 11.02 1.76
N ASN A 77 10.11 10.98 0.63
CA ASN A 77 9.89 11.89 -0.50
C ASN A 77 9.32 11.16 -1.73
N ASP A 78 8.87 9.91 -1.58
CA ASP A 78 8.36 9.07 -2.67
C ASP A 78 9.34 8.93 -3.86
N ARG A 79 10.66 8.89 -3.55
CA ARG A 79 11.76 8.77 -4.51
C ARG A 79 12.48 7.41 -4.45
N ALA A 80 11.88 6.42 -3.81
CA ALA A 80 12.42 5.07 -3.80
C ALA A 80 12.03 4.33 -5.09
N ASP A 81 13.00 3.68 -5.73
CA ASP A 81 12.77 2.94 -6.98
C ASP A 81 11.87 1.70 -6.79
N TYR A 82 11.87 1.15 -5.57
CA TYR A 82 11.12 -0.04 -5.19
C TYR A 82 10.56 0.09 -3.77
N ALA A 83 9.47 -0.63 -3.52
CA ALA A 83 8.87 -0.72 -2.19
C ALA A 83 9.86 -1.32 -1.19
N PRO A 84 9.99 -0.77 0.04
CA PRO A 84 10.84 -1.33 1.08
C PRO A 84 10.50 -2.80 1.38
N LYS A 85 11.46 -3.53 1.95
CA LYS A 85 11.19 -4.88 2.47
C LYS A 85 10.17 -4.81 3.60
N GLU A 86 9.35 -5.86 3.75
CA GLU A 86 8.32 -5.92 4.79
C GLU A 86 8.89 -5.70 6.20
N GLU A 87 10.10 -6.21 6.48
CA GLU A 87 10.79 -5.99 7.76
C GLU A 87 11.00 -4.50 8.08
N VAL A 88 11.36 -3.69 7.09
CA VAL A 88 11.55 -2.24 7.23
C VAL A 88 10.21 -1.55 7.42
N ILE A 89 9.18 -1.98 6.69
CA ILE A 89 7.83 -1.42 6.81
C ILE A 89 7.25 -1.68 8.20
N ARG A 90 7.34 -2.91 8.70
CA ARG A 90 6.91 -3.24 10.06
C ARG A 90 7.73 -2.49 11.12
N GLY A 91 9.04 -2.31 10.87
CA GLY A 91 9.89 -1.45 11.69
C GLY A 91 9.39 0.00 11.75
N LEU A 92 9.04 0.58 10.60
CA LEU A 92 8.46 1.93 10.52
C LEU A 92 7.14 1.99 11.30
N ALA A 93 6.23 1.05 11.03
CA ALA A 93 4.93 0.98 11.69
C ALA A 93 5.05 0.94 13.22
N ARG A 94 5.92 0.09 13.78
CA ARG A 94 6.13 0.02 15.23
C ARG A 94 6.71 1.29 15.83
N ASN A 95 7.74 1.87 15.21
CA ASN A 95 8.39 3.08 15.75
C ASN A 95 7.52 4.32 15.62
N LEU A 96 6.60 4.34 14.64
CA LEU A 96 5.72 5.48 14.37
C LEU A 96 4.32 5.31 14.99
N GLY A 97 3.93 4.10 15.35
CA GLY A 97 2.58 3.76 15.87
C GLY A 97 1.52 3.75 14.77
N ILE A 98 1.88 3.24 13.61
CA ILE A 98 0.98 3.01 12.47
C ILE A 98 0.62 1.53 12.45
N ASP A 99 -0.57 1.17 11.98
CA ASP A 99 -0.90 -0.23 11.75
C ASP A 99 0.06 -0.88 10.74
N GLU A 100 0.56 -2.07 11.07
CA GLU A 100 1.58 -2.71 10.25
C GLU A 100 1.03 -3.14 8.88
N GLU A 101 -0.20 -3.65 8.82
CA GLU A 101 -0.79 -4.13 7.58
C GLU A 101 -1.21 -2.98 6.68
N GLU A 102 -1.83 -1.94 7.24
CA GLU A 102 -2.16 -0.70 6.54
C GLU A 102 -0.92 -0.13 5.86
N LEU A 103 0.20 -0.02 6.58
CA LEU A 103 1.43 0.54 6.03
C LEU A 103 2.07 -0.37 4.97
N ILE A 104 1.94 -1.70 5.10
CA ILE A 104 2.38 -2.66 4.08
C ILE A 104 1.58 -2.49 2.78
N PHE A 105 0.26 -2.38 2.88
CA PHE A 105 -0.59 -2.12 1.71
C PHE A 105 -0.26 -0.77 1.09
N LEU A 106 -0.09 0.29 1.88
CA LEU A 106 0.25 1.61 1.37
C LEU A 106 1.62 1.65 0.68
N ALA A 107 2.56 0.80 1.10
CA ALA A 107 3.83 0.57 0.41
C ALA A 107 3.69 -0.18 -0.92
N GLY A 108 2.49 -0.60 -1.31
CA GLY A 108 2.22 -1.39 -2.52
C GLY A 108 2.58 -2.86 -2.38
N ARG A 109 2.58 -3.40 -1.15
CA ARG A 109 2.88 -4.81 -0.87
C ARG A 109 1.67 -5.52 -0.28
N ILE A 110 1.69 -6.85 -0.32
CA ILE A 110 0.76 -7.71 0.40
C ILE A 110 1.53 -8.34 1.57
N PRO A 111 0.99 -8.35 2.80
CA PRO A 111 1.62 -9.04 3.93
C PRO A 111 1.96 -10.51 3.63
N HIS A 112 3.17 -10.93 3.97
CA HIS A 112 3.68 -12.28 3.66
C HIS A 112 2.77 -13.42 4.13
N HIS A 113 2.06 -13.24 5.25
CA HIS A 113 1.18 -14.28 5.78
C HIS A 113 -0.05 -14.57 4.89
N TYR A 114 -0.42 -13.66 3.97
CA TYR A 114 -1.46 -13.93 2.97
C TYR A 114 -0.96 -14.76 1.78
N GLU A 115 0.34 -14.91 1.58
CA GLU A 115 0.88 -15.55 0.36
C GLU A 115 0.34 -16.97 0.15
N ASN A 116 0.31 -17.79 1.20
CA ASN A 116 -0.15 -19.17 1.10
C ASN A 116 -1.64 -19.23 0.75
N PHE A 117 -2.44 -18.37 1.38
CA PHE A 117 -3.88 -18.26 1.09
C PHE A 117 -4.11 -17.83 -0.36
N LEU A 118 -3.37 -16.81 -0.84
CA LEU A 118 -3.45 -16.33 -2.22
C LEU A 118 -3.05 -17.42 -3.23
N LYS A 119 -1.97 -18.16 -2.96
CA LYS A 119 -1.48 -19.23 -3.85
C LYS A 119 -2.47 -20.40 -3.93
N GLN A 120 -3.04 -20.80 -2.80
CA GLN A 120 -3.99 -21.91 -2.71
C GLN A 120 -5.33 -21.61 -3.38
N ASN A 121 -5.77 -20.35 -3.36
CA ASN A 121 -7.07 -19.92 -3.88
C ASN A 121 -6.94 -19.03 -5.13
N ASN A 122 -5.87 -19.20 -5.92
CA ASN A 122 -5.50 -18.25 -6.96
C ASN A 122 -6.58 -18.05 -8.03
N ARG A 123 -7.36 -19.10 -8.37
CA ARG A 123 -8.41 -19.03 -9.39
C ARG A 123 -9.59 -18.20 -8.90
N GLU A 124 -10.04 -18.51 -7.70
CA GLU A 124 -11.17 -17.87 -7.03
C GLU A 124 -10.86 -16.40 -6.74
N ILE A 125 -9.66 -16.11 -6.23
CA ILE A 125 -9.22 -14.74 -5.92
C ILE A 125 -9.05 -13.92 -7.19
N THR A 126 -8.52 -14.50 -8.28
CA THR A 126 -8.44 -13.82 -9.57
C THR A 126 -9.83 -13.46 -10.11
N ALA A 127 -10.79 -14.38 -10.02
CA ALA A 127 -12.17 -14.13 -10.43
C ALA A 127 -12.84 -13.07 -9.54
N LEU A 128 -12.58 -13.11 -8.23
CA LEU A 128 -13.06 -12.13 -7.26
C LEU A 128 -12.54 -10.73 -7.59
N PHE A 129 -11.22 -10.55 -7.74
CA PHE A 129 -10.62 -9.24 -8.04
C PHE A 129 -11.13 -8.64 -9.35
N ARG A 130 -11.28 -9.45 -10.40
CA ARG A 130 -11.90 -8.99 -11.65
C ARG A 130 -13.31 -8.45 -11.42
N ARG A 131 -14.13 -9.22 -10.70
CA ARG A 131 -15.53 -8.82 -10.43
C ARG A 131 -15.62 -7.59 -9.52
N LEU A 132 -14.72 -7.45 -8.55
CA LEU A 132 -14.64 -6.25 -7.71
C LEU A 132 -14.31 -5.00 -8.55
N GLN A 133 -13.45 -5.12 -9.57
CA GLN A 133 -13.10 -4.02 -10.46
C GLN A 133 -14.23 -3.66 -11.44
N GLU A 134 -14.91 -4.65 -11.99
CA GLU A 134 -15.93 -4.45 -13.04
C GLU A 134 -17.31 -4.07 -12.48
N ASN A 135 -17.58 -4.35 -11.20
CA ASN A 135 -18.91 -4.17 -10.61
C ASN A 135 -18.86 -3.44 -9.25
N PRO A 136 -19.06 -2.10 -9.23
CA PRO A 136 -19.04 -1.31 -8.01
C PRO A 136 -20.08 -1.72 -6.95
N ASN A 137 -21.26 -2.18 -7.38
CA ASN A 137 -22.31 -2.62 -6.45
C ASN A 137 -21.89 -3.92 -5.74
N PHE A 138 -21.29 -4.85 -6.46
CA PHE A 138 -20.74 -6.07 -5.88
C PHE A 138 -19.59 -5.75 -4.92
N ALA A 139 -18.70 -4.81 -5.28
CA ALA A 139 -17.64 -4.37 -4.38
C ALA A 139 -18.19 -3.81 -3.06
N LYS A 140 -19.20 -2.93 -3.14
CA LYS A 140 -19.88 -2.40 -1.95
C LYS A 140 -20.45 -3.51 -1.06
N GLN A 141 -21.14 -4.49 -1.64
CA GLN A 141 -21.70 -5.64 -0.90
C GLN A 141 -20.61 -6.45 -0.18
N VAL A 142 -19.50 -6.75 -0.87
CA VAL A 142 -18.38 -7.49 -0.26
C VAL A 142 -17.76 -6.71 0.89
N PHE A 143 -17.59 -5.40 0.75
CA PHE A 143 -17.01 -4.56 1.81
C PHE A 143 -17.96 -4.38 3.00
N ASP A 144 -19.26 -4.24 2.76
CA ASP A 144 -20.25 -4.10 3.84
C ASP A 144 -20.36 -5.41 4.64
N ALA A 145 -20.33 -6.56 3.97
CA ALA A 145 -20.27 -7.89 4.59
C ALA A 145 -19.00 -8.09 5.42
N ALA A 146 -17.83 -7.70 4.88
CA ALA A 146 -16.55 -7.83 5.58
C ALA A 146 -16.45 -6.87 6.80
N SER A 147 -17.06 -5.68 6.71
CA SER A 147 -17.04 -4.67 7.77
C SER A 147 -18.11 -4.90 8.84
N GLY A 148 -18.98 -5.89 8.67
CA GLY A 148 -20.12 -6.14 9.57
C GLY A 148 -21.22 -5.08 9.52
N LYS A 149 -21.28 -4.27 8.45
CA LYS A 149 -22.27 -3.19 8.24
C LYS A 149 -23.58 -3.68 7.60
N ASP A 150 -23.70 -4.99 7.38
CA ASP A 150 -24.88 -5.67 6.82
C ASP A 150 -26.01 -5.93 7.84
N LYS A 151 -25.87 -5.47 9.09
CA LYS A 151 -26.87 -5.64 10.17
C LYS A 151 -27.60 -4.35 10.50
#